data_AF-A0A6B3GTU9-F1
#
_entry.id   AF-A0A6B3GTU9-F1
#
_cell.length_a   1.000
_cell.length_b   1.000
_cell.length_c   1.000
_cell.angle_alpha   90.00
_cell.angle_beta   90.00
_cell.angle_gamma   90.00
#
_symmetry.space_group_name_H-M   'P 1'
#
loop_
_entity.id
_entity.type
_entity.pdbx_description
1 polymer ?
#
loop_
_entity_poly.entity_id
_entity_poly.type
_entity_poly.pdbx_seq_one_letter_code
_entity_poly.pdbx_strand_id
1 'polypeptide(L)' 'MRGGSVAVVGGSIAGCAAALAASRGGAERVTVLERADDRLRDRGVGIALHSDR' A
#
# COMPACT_ATOMS: atom_id res chain seq x y z
N MET A 1 7.22 -2.94 14.08
CA MET A 1 7.43 -1.55 14.53
C MET A 1 6.30 -1.26 15.50
N ARG A 2 6.51 -1.29 16.82
CA ARG A 2 5.40 -1.12 17.77
C ARG A 2 5.30 0.35 18.18
N GLY A 3 4.12 0.96 18.01
CA GLY A 3 3.82 2.31 18.52
C GLY A 3 4.28 3.49 17.65
N GLY A 4 4.53 3.27 16.35
CA GLY A 4 4.95 4.33 15.42
C GLY A 4 3.87 4.72 14.40
N SER A 5 3.97 5.93 13.84
CA SER A 5 3.18 6.37 12.69
C SER A 5 3.93 6.14 11.38
N VAL A 6 3.22 5.66 10.35
CA VAL A 6 3.77 5.37 9.02
C VAL A 6 3.00 6.15 7.96
N ALA A 7 3.72 6.88 7.12
CA ALA A 7 3.17 7.48 5.90
C ALA A 7 3.61 6.65 4.70
N VAL A 8 2.65 6.19 3.89
CA VAL A 8 2.91 5.51 2.61
C VAL A 8 2.55 6.47 1.50
N VAL A 9 3.53 6.83 0.67
CA VAL A 9 3.33 7.71 -0.49
C VAL A 9 3.04 6.85 -1.72
N GLY A 10 1.84 7.00 -2.27
CA GLY A 10 1.31 6.20 -3.37
C GLY A 10 0.38 5.09 -2.89
N GLY A 11 -0.88 5.13 -3.34
CA GLY A 11 -1.95 4.17 -3.07
C GLY A 11 -2.10 3.10 -4.16
N SER A 12 -0.99 2.72 -4.81
CA SER A 12 -0.98 1.58 -5.74
C SER A 12 -0.99 0.24 -4.99
N ILE A 13 -0.96 -0.86 -5.73
CA ILE A 13 -0.89 -2.23 -5.17
C ILE A 13 0.24 -2.37 -4.15
N ALA A 14 1.44 -1.90 -4.49
CA ALA A 14 2.61 -1.97 -3.60
C ALA A 14 2.41 -1.09 -2.35
N GLY A 15 1.84 0.10 -2.51
CA GLY A 15 1.57 1.01 -1.40
C GLY A 15 0.55 0.44 -0.42
N CYS A 16 -0.58 -0.06 -0.93
CA CYS A 16 -1.60 -0.72 -0.10
C CYS A 16 -1.04 -1.97 0.60
N ALA A 17 -0.23 -2.78 -0.10
CA ALA A 17 0.43 -3.95 0.50
C ALA A 17 1.37 -3.54 1.64
N ALA A 18 2.18 -2.51 1.45
CA ALA A 18 3.08 -1.97 2.48
C ALA A 18 2.31 -1.38 3.67
N ALA A 19 1.23 -0.64 3.42
CA ALA A 19 0.36 -0.09 4.46
C ALA A 19 -0.24 -1.22 5.33
N LEU A 20 -0.70 -2.30 4.69
CA LEU A 20 -1.24 -3.47 5.38
C LEU A 20 -0.17 -4.19 6.19
N ALA A 21 1.04 -4.35 5.64
CA ALA A 21 2.17 -4.96 6.34
C ALA A 21 2.60 -4.13 7.56
N ALA A 22 2.64 -2.80 7.44
CA ALA A 22 2.95 -1.89 8.54
C ALA A 22 1.92 -1.97 9.67
N SER A 23 0.62 -1.98 9.31
CA SER A 23 -0.48 -2.16 10.26
C SER A 23 -0.36 -3.49 11.01
N ARG A 24 -0.17 -4.60 10.29
CA ARG A 24 0.06 -5.93 10.89
C ARG A 24 1.34 -6.01 11.72
N GLY A 25 2.33 -5.19 11.37
CA GLY A 25 3.60 -5.05 12.08
C GLY A 25 3.53 -4.22 13.37
N GLY A 26 2.35 -3.73 13.76
CA GLY A 26 2.09 -3.02 15.00
C GLY A 26 2.24 -1.49 14.92
N ALA A 27 2.22 -0.91 13.72
CA ALA A 27 2.13 0.53 13.57
C ALA A 27 0.83 1.03 14.19
N GLU A 28 0.90 2.09 15.00
CA GLU A 28 -0.27 2.67 15.66
C GLU A 28 -1.15 3.43 14.67
N ARG A 29 -0.53 4.08 13.69
CA ARG A 29 -1.21 4.83 12.63
C ARG A 29 -0.53 4.59 11.30
N VAL A 30 -1.32 4.32 10.28
CA VAL A 30 -0.86 4.24 8.90
C VAL A 30 -1.71 5.19 8.05
N THR A 31 -1.05 6.10 7.33
CA THR A 31 -1.69 7.04 6.41
C THR A 31 -1.18 6.79 5.00
N VAL A 32 -2.08 6.56 4.05
CA VAL A 32 -1.74 6.46 2.63
C VAL A 32 -2.02 7.81 1.97
N LEU A 33 -1.03 8.33 1.25
CA LEU A 33 -1.10 9.59 0.52
C LEU A 33 -1.07 9.28 -0.98
N GLU A 34 -2.24 9.27 -1.62
CA GLU A 34 -2.40 9.04 -3.06
C GLU A 34 -2.81 10.34 -3.77
N ARG A 35 -2.32 10.52 -5.00
CA ARG A 35 -2.64 11.68 -5.85
C ARG A 35 -4.01 11.56 -6.51
N ALA A 36 -4.43 10.34 -6.84
CA ALA A 36 -5.68 10.11 -7.56
C ALA A 36 -6.91 10.46 -6.71
N ASP A 37 -7.87 11.14 -7.34
CA ASP A 37 -9.15 11.54 -6.74
C ASP A 37 -10.13 10.36 -6.66
N ASP A 38 -9.72 9.28 -5.99
CA ASP A 38 -10.56 8.11 -5.67
C ASP A 38 -10.90 7.18 -6.85
N ARG A 39 -10.07 7.18 -7.90
CA ARG A 39 -10.17 6.21 -9.00
C ARG A 39 -8.85 5.51 -9.27
N LEU A 40 -8.94 4.21 -9.49
CA LEU A 40 -7.85 3.46 -10.09
C LEU A 40 -7.65 3.98 -11.51
N ARG A 41 -6.41 4.37 -11.81
CA ARG A 41 -6.04 4.76 -13.17
C ARG A 41 -5.99 3.52 -14.02
N ASP A 42 -6.83 3.47 -15.04
CA ASP A 42 -6.74 2.43 -16.06
C ASP A 42 -5.45 2.64 -16.86
N ARG A 43 -4.57 1.64 -16.82
CA ARG A 43 -3.34 1.60 -17.60
C ARG A 43 -3.35 0.47 -18.64
N GLY A 44 -4.43 -0.31 -18.71
CA GLY A 44 -4.53 -1.45 -19.63
C GLY A 44 -3.51 -2.58 -19.38
N VAL A 45 -2.97 -2.71 -18.16
CA VAL A 45 -1.96 -3.72 -17.82
C VAL A 45 -2.57 -4.90 -17.06
N GLY A 46 -2.12 -6.12 -17.40
CA GLY A 46 -2.42 -7.33 -16.63
C GLY A 46 -1.50 -7.47 -15.41
N ILE A 47 -2.02 -8.13 -14.35
CA ILE A 47 -1.26 -8.40 -13.12
C ILE A 47 -1.28 -9.91 -12.88
N ALA A 48 -0.11 -10.46 -12.55
CA ALA A 48 0.04 -11.84 -12.08
C ALA A 48 0.89 -11.85 -10.81
N LEU A 49 0.68 -12.84 -9.95
CA LEU A 49 1.56 -13.11 -8.83
C LEU A 49 2.53 -14.21 -9.25
N HIS A 50 3.82 -13.93 -9.08
CA HIS A 50 4.84 -14.95 -9.24
C HIS A 50 4.71 -15.97 -8.10
N SER A 51 4.72 -17.25 -8.43
CA SER A 51 4.51 -18.35 -7.48
C SER A 51 5.80 -19.05 -7.08
N ASP A 52 6.96 -18.60 -7.55
CA ASP A 52 8.21 -18.96 -6.88
C ASP A 52 8.40 -18.13 -5.61
N ARG A 53 9.04 -18.74 -4.63
CA ARG A 53 9.25 -18.18 -3.29
C ARG A 53 10.73 -18.13 -2.99
#